data_AF-A0A3A0BGD6-F1
#
_entry.id   AF-A0A3A0BGD6-F1
#
_cell.length_a   1.000
_cell.length_b   1.000
_cell.length_c   1.000
_cell.angle_alpha   90.00
_cell.angle_beta   90.00
_cell.angle_gamma   90.00
#
_symmetry.space_group_name_H-M   'P 1'
#
loop_
_entity.id
_entity.type
_entity.pdbx_description
1 polymer ?
#
loop_
_entity_poly.entity_id
_entity_poly.type
_entity_poly.pdbx_seq_one_letter_code
_entity_poly.pdbx_strand_id
1 'polypeptide(L)' 'PFRAEVKIRYTAKEVPAWVRPMDGGQVKVAFDAPVRDATKGQAAVFYEGEKMLGGGIIQ' A
#
# COMPACT_ATOMS: atom_id res chain seq x y z
N PRO A 1 7.78 4.88 10.15
CA PRO A 1 6.36 4.51 9.92
C PRO A 1 5.59 5.78 9.54
N PHE A 2 4.71 5.70 8.54
CA PHE A 2 3.87 6.83 8.17
C PHE A 2 2.46 6.35 7.76
N ARG A 3 1.50 7.26 7.82
CA ARG A 3 0.12 7.05 7.37
C ARG A 3 0.06 7.34 5.87
N ALA A 4 -0.56 6.44 5.12
CA ALA A 4 -0.81 6.65 3.70
C ALA A 4 -2.10 5.95 3.28
N GLU A 5 -2.66 6.41 2.18
CA GLU A 5 -3.74 5.76 1.46
C GLU A 5 -3.13 4.75 0.50
N VAL A 6 -3.49 3.48 0.64
CA VAL A 6 -2.85 2.40 -0.12
C VAL A 6 -3.83 1.77 -1.08
N LYS A 7 -3.44 1.74 -2.35
CA LYS A 7 -4.22 1.17 -3.45
C LYS A 7 -3.52 -0.07 -3.99
N ILE A 8 -4.12 -1.23 -3.73
CA ILE A 8 -3.57 -2.55 -4.13
C ILE A 8 -4.08 -3.04 -5.50
N ARG A 9 -5.09 -2.36 -6.06
CA ARG A 9 -5.66 -2.66 -7.38
C ARG A 9 -6.11 -1.37 -8.05
N TYR A 10 -5.99 -1.30 -9.37
CA TYR A 10 -6.39 -0.13 -10.15
C TYR A 10 -7.87 0.24 -9.95
N THR A 11 -8.75 -0.77 -9.88
CA THR A 11 -10.19 -0.59 -9.71
C THR A 11 -10.64 -0.49 -8.25
N ALA A 12 -9.76 -0.79 -7.28
CA ALA A 12 -10.09 -0.66 -5.87
C ALA A 12 -9.98 0.79 -5.41
N LYS A 13 -10.78 1.15 -4.41
CA LYS A 13 -10.56 2.39 -3.66
C LYS A 13 -9.30 2.27 -2.82
N GLU A 14 -8.63 3.40 -2.59
CA GLU A 14 -7.56 3.41 -1.60
C GLU A 14 -8.11 3.14 -0.20
N VAL A 15 -7.28 2.48 0.61
CA VAL A 15 -7.59 2.15 2.00
C VAL A 15 -6.50 2.75 2.89
N PRO A 16 -6.86 3.51 3.93
CA PRO A 16 -5.89 4.01 4.89
C PRO A 16 -5.10 2.87 5.52
N ALA A 17 -3.78 3.02 5.57
CA ALA A 17 -2.88 2.04 6.14
C ALA A 17 -1.66 2.70 6.80
N TRP A 18 -1.04 1.93 7.69
CA TRP A 18 0.29 2.22 8.20
C TRP A 18 1.35 1.57 7.31
N VAL A 19 2.25 2.39 6.79
CA VAL A 19 3.37 1.97 5.95
C VAL A 19 4.66 2.01 6.79
N ARG A 20 5.34 0.87 6.85
CA ARG A 20 6.60 0.68 7.59
C ARG A 20 7.69 0.21 6.63
N PRO A 21 8.64 1.08 6.27
CA PRO A 21 9.84 0.65 5.57
C PRO A 21 10.56 -0.44 6.38
N MET A 22 11.06 -1.45 5.67
CA MET A 22 11.86 -2.55 6.20
C MET A 22 13.20 -2.57 5.47
N ASP A 23 14.15 -3.34 6.01
CA ASP A 23 15.44 -3.55 5.36
C ASP A 23 15.27 -4.27 4.01
N GLY A 24 16.26 -4.09 3.13
CA GLY A 24 16.25 -4.72 1.80
C GLY A 24 15.26 -4.11 0.81
N GLY A 25 14.79 -2.88 1.05
CA GLY A 25 13.86 -2.19 0.14
C GLY A 25 12.42 -2.72 0.21
N GLN A 26 12.10 -3.48 1.25
CA GLN A 26 10.75 -3.98 1.50
C GLN A 26 9.93 -2.99 2.33
N VAL A 27 8.61 -3.15 2.28
CA VAL A 27 7.70 -2.29 3.02
C VAL A 27 6.57 -3.14 3.58
N LYS A 28 6.31 -3.03 4.88
CA LYS A 28 5.17 -3.66 5.53
C LYS A 28 4.01 -2.68 5.58
N VAL A 29 2.87 -3.10 5.03
CA VAL A 29 1.63 -2.33 5.03
C VAL A 29 0.64 -2.99 5.97
N ALA A 30 0.11 -2.23 6.93
CA ALA A 30 -0.94 -2.66 7.83
C ALA A 30 -2.18 -1.80 7.57
N PHE A 31 -3.17 -2.37 6.88
CA PHE A 31 -4.42 -1.70 6.56
C PHE A 31 -5.30 -1.53 7.81
N ASP A 32 -5.98 -0.39 7.91
CA ASP A 32 -6.93 -0.13 9.00
C ASP A 32 -8.18 -1.02 8.90
N ALA A 33 -8.54 -1.40 7.68
CA ALA A 33 -9.66 -2.28 7.38
C ALA A 33 -9.19 -3.49 6.56
N PRO A 34 -9.87 -4.65 6.67
CA PRO A 34 -9.58 -5.80 5.83
C PRO A 34 -9.69 -5.46 4.35
N VAL A 35 -8.61 -5.69 3.61
CA VAL A 35 -8.60 -5.61 2.16
C VAL A 35 -8.80 -6.99 1.59
N ARG A 36 -9.68 -7.11 0.60
CA ARG A 36 -9.82 -8.36 -0.16
C ARG A 36 -8.75 -8.39 -1.23
N ASP A 37 -8.48 -9.58 -1.75
CA ASP A 37 -7.90 -9.69 -3.08
C ASP A 37 -6.45 -9.14 -3.20
N ALA A 38 -5.72 -9.07 -2.09
CA ALA A 38 -4.29 -8.74 -2.07
C ALA A 38 -3.48 -9.90 -2.66
N THR A 39 -3.33 -9.92 -3.98
CA THR A 39 -2.69 -11.02 -4.71
C THR A 39 -1.22 -10.72 -4.95
N LYS A 40 -0.36 -11.73 -4.75
CA LYS A 40 1.07 -11.64 -5.08
C LYS A 40 1.26 -11.24 -6.55
N GLY A 41 2.22 -10.36 -6.82
CA GLY A 41 2.49 -9.82 -8.14
C GLY A 41 1.66 -8.59 -8.51
N GLN A 42 0.65 -8.21 -7.72
CA GLN A 42 -0.05 -6.94 -7.94
C GLN A 42 0.77 -5.75 -7.43
N ALA A 43 0.53 -4.58 -8.01
CA ALA A 43 1.15 -3.34 -7.57
C ALA A 43 0.37 -2.75 -6.37
N ALA A 44 1.09 -2.37 -5.32
CA ALA A 44 0.61 -1.53 -4.24
C ALA A 44 1.16 -0.11 -4.43
N VAL A 45 0.28 0.88 -4.46
CA VAL A 45 0.63 2.29 -4.60
C VAL A 45 0.24 3.04 -3.34
N PHE A 46 1.11 3.94 -2.89
CA PHE A 46 0.95 4.73 -1.67
C PHE A 46 0.68 6.19 -2.03
N TYR A 47 -0.36 6.76 -1.43
CA TYR A 47 -0.81 8.13 -1.63
C TYR A 47 -0.89 8.89 -0.31
N GLU A 48 -0.66 10.19 -0.37
CA GLU A 48 -0.94 11.16 0.69
C GLU A 48 -1.80 12.27 0.09
N GLY A 49 -3.12 12.10 0.17
CA GLY A 49 -4.07 12.89 -0.60
C GLY A 49 -3.81 12.73 -2.11
N GLU A 50 -3.58 13.84 -2.81
CA GLU A 50 -3.32 13.83 -4.26
C GLU A 50 -1.88 13.45 -4.62
N LYS A 51 -0.98 13.34 -3.63
CA LYS A 51 0.43 13.06 -3.87
C LYS A 51 0.72 11.57 -3.89
N MET A 52 1.28 11.07 -4.99
CA MET A 52 1.83 9.72 -5.06
C MET A 52 3.18 9.68 -4.34
N LEU A 53 3.26 8.90 -3.26
CA LEU A 53 4.49 8.72 -2.48
C LEU A 53 5.41 7.65 -3.07
N GLY A 54 4.83 6.66 -3.75
CA GLY A 54 5.57 5.57 -4.38
C GLY A 54 4.73 4.30 -4.52
N GLY A 55 5.40 3.19 -4.78
CA GLY A 55 4.72 1.89 -4.85
C GLY A 55 5.70 0.73 -4.92
N GLY A 56 5.16 -0.48 -4.89
CA GLY A 56 5.92 -1.71 -4.97
C GLY A 56 5.05 -2.89 -5.42
N ILE A 57 5.67 -4.06 -5.53
CA ILE A 57 4.97 -5.29 -5.87
C ILE A 57 4.66 -6.07 -4.59
N ILE A 58 3.42 -6.54 -4.45
CA ILE A 58 2.98 -7.38 -3.34
C ILE A 58 3.67 -8.74 -3.47
N GLN A 59 4.39 -9.15 -2.42
CA GLN A 59 5.15 -10.41 -2.34
C GLN A 59 4.50 -11.45 -1.45
#